data_AF-A0A370KDG0-F1
#
_entry.id   AF-A0A370KDG0-F1
#
_cell.length_a   1.000
_cell.length_b   1.000
_cell.length_c   1.000
_cell.angle_alpha   90.00
_cell.angle_beta   90.00
_cell.angle_gamma   90.00
#
_symmetry.space_group_name_H-M   'P 1'
#
loop_
_entity.id
_entity.type
_entity.pdbx_description
1 polymer ?
#
loop_
_entity_poly.entity_id
_entity_poly.type
_entity_poly.pdbx_seq_one_letter_code
_entity_poly.pdbx_strand_id
1 'polypeptide(L)' 'MARRVSSQALLKGERELVIQHQGNEYHLRLTRNDKLILTK' A
#
# COMPACT_ATOMS: atom_id res chain seq x y z
N MET A 1 3.05 20.84 -2.79
CA MET A 1 1.71 20.20 -2.93
C MET A 1 1.91 18.70 -3.03
N ALA A 2 1.27 17.89 -2.20
CA ALA A 2 1.39 16.43 -2.25
C ALA A 2 0.26 15.82 -3.09
N ARG A 3 0.59 14.86 -3.97
CA ARG A 3 -0.42 14.09 -4.70
C ARG A 3 -1.18 13.20 -3.71
N ARG A 4 -2.51 13.25 -3.74
CA ARG A 4 -3.38 12.37 -2.96
C ARG A 4 -3.88 11.22 -3.84
N VAL A 5 -4.05 10.04 -3.26
CA VAL A 5 -4.63 8.85 -3.88
C VAL A 5 -5.44 8.10 -2.83
N SER A 6 -6.56 7.49 -3.20
CA SER A 6 -7.33 6.63 -2.29
C SER A 6 -6.64 5.28 -2.11
N SER A 7 -6.84 4.65 -0.96
CA SER A 7 -6.34 3.28 -0.70
C SER A 7 -6.88 2.28 -1.72
N GLN A 8 -8.15 2.41 -2.10
CA GLN A 8 -8.80 1.53 -3.08
C GLN A 8 -8.17 1.65 -4.48
N ALA A 9 -7.85 2.88 -4.92
CA ALA A 9 -7.17 3.09 -6.20
C ALA A 9 -5.71 2.62 -6.14
N LEU A 10 -5.04 2.83 -5.00
CA LEU A 10 -3.65 2.42 -4.80
C LEU A 10 -3.50 0.88 -4.81
N LEU A 11 -4.42 0.17 -4.16
CA LEU A 11 -4.43 -1.29 -4.06
C LEU A 11 -5.15 -1.98 -5.22
N LYS A 12 -5.79 -1.24 -6.13
CA LYS A 12 -6.55 -1.77 -7.27
C LYS A 12 -7.62 -2.80 -6.89
N GLY A 13 -8.28 -2.61 -5.76
CA GLY A 13 -9.29 -3.54 -5.24
C GLY A 13 -8.73 -4.73 -4.46
N GLU A 14 -7.41 -4.92 -4.45
CA GLU A 14 -6.75 -5.94 -3.67
C GLU A 14 -6.52 -5.50 -2.21
N ARG A 15 -6.12 -6.45 -1.36
CA ARG A 15 -5.78 -6.18 0.04
C ARG A 15 -4.29 -5.90 0.27
N GLU A 16 -3.47 -6.11 -0.75
CA GLU A 16 -2.01 -6.03 -0.67
C GLU A 16 -1.41 -5.48 -1.97
N LEU A 17 -0.39 -4.65 -1.84
CA LEU A 17 0.47 -4.17 -2.91
C LEU A 17 1.92 -4.33 -2.48
N VAL A 18 2.73 -4.95 -3.35
CA VAL A 18 4.19 -4.96 -3.20
C VAL A 18 4.77 -3.75 -3.92
N ILE A 19 5.56 -2.97 -3.21
CA ILE A 19 6.28 -1.79 -3.72
C ILE A 19 7.75 -2.17 -3.78
N GLN A 20 8.31 -2.21 -4.99
CA GLN A 20 9.75 -2.40 -5.18
C GLN A 20 10.44 -1.04 -5.16
N HIS A 21 11.44 -0.88 -4.28
CA HIS A 21 12.19 0.36 -4.14
C HIS A 21 13.65 0.08 -3.76
N GLN A 22 14.58 0.55 -4.59
CA GLN A 22 16.03 0.38 -4.40
C GLN A 22 16.45 -1.07 -4.10
N GLY A 23 15.86 -2.04 -4.83
CA GLY A 23 16.13 -3.47 -4.65
C GLY A 23 15.53 -4.09 -3.39
N ASN A 24 14.71 -3.34 -2.64
CA ASN A 24 13.94 -3.85 -1.51
C ASN A 24 12.48 -3.95 -1.90
N GLU A 25 11.78 -4.87 -1.25
CA GLU A 25 10.33 -4.98 -1.32
C GLU A 25 9.72 -4.33 -0.07
N TYR A 26 8.53 -3.77 -0.26
CA TYR A 26 7.71 -3.26 0.82
C TYR A 26 6.28 -3.71 0.58
N HIS A 27 5.63 -4.23 1.61
CA HIS A 27 4.26 -4.71 1.53
C HIS A 27 3.33 -3.68 2.15
N LEU A 28 2.51 -3.05 1.32
CA LEU A 28 1.40 -2.22 1.77
C LEU A 28 0.15 -3.09 1.88
N ARG A 29 -0.44 -3.22 3.07
CA ARG A 29 -1.62 -4.07 3.31
C ARG A 29 -2.76 -3.30 3.96
N LEU A 30 -4.00 -3.62 3.58
CA LEU A 30 -5.20 -3.23 4.31
C LEU A 30 -5.48 -4.25 5.42
N THR A 31 -5.43 -3.78 6.67
CA THR A 31 -5.71 -4.61 7.85
C THR A 31 -7.22 -4.90 8.00
N ARG A 32 -7.58 -5.72 8.99
CA ARG A 32 -8.99 -6.00 9.33
C ARG A 32 -9.70 -4.83 10.01
N ASN A 33 -8.97 -3.85 10.54
CA ASN A 33 -9.50 -2.62 11.15
C ASN A 33 -9.37 -1.40 10.22
N ASP A 34 -9.37 -1.65 8.91
CA ASP A 34 -9.33 -0.64 7.85
C ASP A 34 -8.14 0.33 7.88
N LYS A 35 -7.03 -0.08 8.52
CA LYS A 35 -5.76 0.65 8.50
C LYS A 35 -4.87 0.16 7.38
N LEU A 36 -4.03 1.06 6.87
CA LEU A 36 -2.92 0.69 6.01
C LEU A 36 -1.67 0.44 6.87
N ILE A 37 -1.01 -0.68 6.64
CA ILE A 37 0.30 -0.99 7.22
C ILE A 37 1.31 -1.16 6.08
N LEU A 38 2.47 -0.52 6.22
CA LEU A 38 3.61 -0.71 5.33
C LEU A 38 4.70 -1.46 6.10
N THR A 39 5.09 -2.62 5.61
CA THR A 39 6.23 -3.39 6.13
C THR A 39 7.30 -3.51 5.06
N LYS A 40 8.56 -3.69 5.47
CA LYS A 40 9.64 -4.13 4.59
C LYS A 40 9.56 -5.65 4.41
#